data_AF-A0A4R0R022-F1
#
_entry.id   AF-A0A4R0R022-F1
#
_cell.length_a   1.000
_cell.length_b   1.000
_cell.length_c   1.000
_cell.angle_alpha   90.00
_cell.angle_beta   90.00
_cell.angle_gamma   90.00
#
_symmetry.space_group_name_H-M   'P 1'
#
loop_
_entity.id
_entity.type
_entity.pdbx_description
1 polymer ?
#
loop_
_entity_poly.entity_id
_entity_poly.type
_entity_poly.pdbx_seq_one_letter_code
_entity_poly.pdbx_strand_id
1 'polypeptide(L)'
;MVRFLPLAVVTALTAAATAAITAAVSPLPLRAQGSLFTAAPVEQSRFILVAAPIGKGESAQLNIYEQRSSKRPCYSVSGSAPAVVNPLLATFDFTGICNRYIDGNGYSLRIGADDLGTRYRLSVVKTGSDVELLAVPTRDTSKPTLLIARTGGPGQDFLQLVMEPGWQLMRRQYGKKTLGHLYVFRESWPDAGEASTQP
;
A
#
# COMPACT_ATOMS: atom_id res chain seq x y z
N MET A 1 80.57 -55.28 39.97
CA MET A 1 79.93 -56.50 39.42
C MET A 1 78.50 -56.15 39.07
N VAL A 2 78.07 -56.51 37.85
CA VAL A 2 76.67 -56.58 37.36
C VAL A 2 75.93 -55.22 37.24
N ARG A 3 75.86 -54.54 36.08
CA ARG A 3 75.36 -54.84 34.71
C ARG A 3 73.85 -54.56 34.56
N PHE A 4 73.54 -53.90 33.44
CA PHE A 4 72.26 -53.77 32.72
C PHE A 4 71.48 -52.44 32.81
N LEU A 5 71.63 -51.64 31.75
CA LEU A 5 70.57 -50.82 31.18
C LEU A 5 69.45 -51.72 30.63
N PRO A 6 68.21 -51.23 30.64
CA PRO A 6 67.40 -51.33 29.42
C PRO A 6 66.84 -49.97 28.98
N LEU A 7 67.01 -49.72 27.69
CA LEU A 7 66.20 -48.82 26.87
C LEU A 7 64.74 -49.32 26.93
N ALA A 8 63.79 -48.45 27.25
CA ALA A 8 62.38 -48.70 26.94
C ALA A 8 61.66 -47.38 26.60
N VAL A 9 61.57 -47.16 25.30
CA VAL A 9 60.42 -46.64 24.54
C VAL A 9 59.80 -45.31 24.99
N VAL A 10 60.07 -44.32 24.13
CA VAL A 10 59.30 -43.10 23.93
C VAL A 10 57.84 -43.44 23.57
N THR A 11 56.90 -42.95 24.36
CA THR A 11 55.52 -42.69 23.89
C THR A 11 55.12 -41.30 24.37
N ALA A 12 55.46 -40.31 23.56
CA ALA A 12 54.83 -39.00 23.61
C ALA A 12 53.37 -39.17 23.14
N LEU A 13 52.41 -39.14 24.07
CA LEU A 13 51.04 -38.78 23.73
C LEU A 13 50.89 -37.28 23.97
N THR A 14 51.19 -36.50 22.94
CA THR A 14 50.71 -35.13 22.82
C THR A 14 49.19 -35.18 22.73
N ALA A 15 48.50 -34.86 23.82
CA ALA A 15 47.08 -34.58 23.80
C ALA A 15 46.87 -33.26 23.04
N ALA A 16 46.66 -33.35 21.72
CA ALA A 16 46.17 -32.24 20.94
C ALA A 16 44.69 -32.02 21.30
N ALA A 17 44.44 -31.10 22.24
CA ALA A 17 43.12 -30.57 22.49
C ALA A 17 42.69 -29.74 21.27
N THR A 18 42.00 -30.38 20.32
CA THR A 18 41.36 -29.69 19.20
C THR A 18 40.17 -28.91 19.76
N ALA A 19 40.40 -27.65 20.13
CA ALA A 19 39.33 -26.71 20.45
C ALA A 19 38.53 -26.45 19.16
N ALA A 20 37.39 -27.12 19.02
CA ALA A 20 36.42 -26.82 17.97
C ALA A 20 35.82 -25.44 18.24
N ILE A 21 36.35 -24.41 17.59
CA ILE A 21 35.71 -23.09 17.54
C ILE A 21 34.54 -23.22 16.56
N THR A 22 33.38 -23.61 17.06
CA THR A 22 32.12 -23.39 16.36
C THR A 22 31.82 -21.90 16.42
N ALA A 23 32.29 -21.16 15.41
CA ALA A 23 31.82 -19.79 15.20
C ALA A 23 30.30 -19.85 14.96
N ALA A 24 29.53 -19.47 15.96
CA ALA A 24 28.11 -19.24 15.82
C ALA A 24 27.92 -18.08 14.83
N VAL A 25 27.74 -18.43 13.55
CA VAL A 25 27.32 -17.47 12.53
C VAL A 25 25.85 -17.18 12.81
N SER A 26 25.60 -16.23 13.72
CA SER A 26 24.24 -15.72 13.91
C SER A 26 23.78 -15.15 12.56
N PRO A 27 22.67 -15.62 11.99
CA PRO A 27 22.11 -14.98 10.82
C PRO A 27 21.76 -13.55 11.22
N LEU A 28 22.49 -12.58 10.67
CA LEU A 28 22.08 -11.18 10.75
C LEU A 28 20.63 -11.13 10.25
N PRO A 29 19.69 -10.53 10.99
CA PRO A 29 18.33 -10.37 10.50
C PRO A 29 18.43 -9.55 9.21
N LEU A 30 18.11 -10.20 8.08
CA LEU A 30 17.96 -9.52 6.81
C LEU A 30 16.79 -8.55 6.99
N ARG A 31 17.09 -7.30 7.34
CA ARG A 31 16.07 -6.25 7.44
C ARG A 31 15.37 -6.23 6.10
N ALA A 32 14.06 -6.50 6.10
CA ALA A 32 13.23 -6.39 4.92
C ALA A 32 13.62 -5.10 4.21
N GLN A 33 14.11 -5.23 2.97
CA GLN A 33 14.44 -4.07 2.17
C GLN A 33 13.12 -3.33 1.97
N GLY A 34 12.93 -2.24 2.73
CA GLY A 34 11.80 -1.34 2.53
C GLY A 34 11.74 -1.01 1.04
N SER A 35 10.52 -0.89 0.51
CA SER A 35 10.31 -0.61 -0.91
C SER A 35 11.31 0.46 -1.40
N LEU A 36 11.94 0.22 -2.55
CA LEU A 36 12.83 1.21 -3.21
C LEU A 36 12.12 2.57 -3.36
N PHE A 37 10.79 2.55 -3.37
CA PHE A 37 9.96 3.72 -3.33
C PHE A 37 9.48 4.05 -1.91
N THR A 38 9.58 5.33 -1.59
CA THR A 38 9.02 5.93 -0.38
C THR A 38 7.68 6.60 -0.68
N ALA A 39 6.94 6.94 0.38
CA ALA A 39 5.69 7.68 0.31
C ALA A 39 5.91 9.10 0.82
N ALA A 40 5.61 10.08 -0.01
CA ALA A 40 5.70 11.50 0.31
C ALA A 40 4.29 12.08 0.57
N PRO A 41 4.12 12.98 1.54
CA PRO A 41 2.84 13.62 1.79
C PRO A 41 2.38 14.45 0.59
N VAL A 42 1.06 14.53 0.41
CA VAL A 42 0.41 15.44 -0.55
C VAL A 42 -0.60 16.33 0.17
N GLU A 43 -0.90 17.47 -0.43
CA GLU A 43 -1.95 18.38 0.05
C GLU A 43 -3.34 17.77 -0.24
N GLN A 44 -3.95 17.14 0.77
CA GLN A 44 -5.18 16.35 0.61
C GLN A 44 -6.34 17.15 -0.01
N SER A 45 -6.46 18.44 0.32
CA SER A 45 -7.52 19.33 -0.19
C SER A 45 -7.50 19.50 -1.71
N ARG A 46 -6.41 19.15 -2.40
CA ARG A 46 -6.33 19.15 -3.86
C ARG A 46 -6.97 17.94 -4.51
N PHE A 47 -7.29 16.90 -3.73
CA PHE A 47 -7.73 15.62 -4.24
C PHE A 47 -9.19 15.33 -3.90
N ILE A 48 -9.83 14.57 -4.79
CA ILE A 48 -11.12 13.93 -4.53
C ILE A 48 -11.09 12.50 -5.05
N LEU A 49 -11.58 11.56 -4.24
CA LEU A 49 -11.81 10.17 -4.66
C LEU A 49 -13.25 10.05 -5.14
N VAL A 50 -13.44 9.35 -6.25
CA VAL A 50 -14.72 9.28 -6.93
C VAL A 50 -15.03 7.84 -7.30
N ALA A 51 -16.19 7.35 -6.87
CA ALA A 51 -16.81 6.18 -7.44
C ALA A 51 -17.38 6.59 -8.81
N ALA A 52 -16.60 6.37 -9.86
CA ALA A 52 -16.97 6.71 -11.23
C ALA A 52 -17.78 5.57 -11.86
N PRO A 53 -19.03 5.81 -12.30
CA PRO A 53 -19.86 4.77 -12.90
C PRO A 53 -19.28 4.28 -14.23
N ILE A 54 -19.47 2.98 -14.49
CA ILE A 54 -19.14 2.34 -15.76
C ILE A 54 -20.44 2.08 -16.53
N GLY A 55 -20.48 2.46 -17.80
CA GLY A 55 -21.63 2.25 -18.67
C GLY A 55 -22.90 2.90 -18.11
N LYS A 56 -23.91 2.09 -17.79
CA LYS A 56 -25.19 2.56 -17.24
C LYS A 56 -25.17 2.81 -15.72
N GLY A 57 -24.04 2.59 -15.05
CA GLY A 57 -23.91 2.83 -13.61
C GLY A 57 -24.18 1.61 -12.72
N GLU A 58 -24.33 0.41 -13.29
CA GLU A 58 -24.46 -0.84 -12.51
C GLU A 58 -23.17 -1.19 -11.76
N SER A 59 -22.01 -0.81 -12.31
CA SER A 59 -20.70 -0.95 -11.68
C SER A 59 -19.98 0.40 -11.64
N ALA A 60 -18.94 0.48 -10.83
CA ALA A 60 -18.12 1.67 -10.69
C ALA A 60 -16.64 1.31 -10.55
N GLN A 61 -15.78 2.28 -10.84
CA GLN A 61 -14.34 2.20 -10.64
C GLN A 61 -13.84 3.40 -9.82
N LEU A 62 -12.67 3.26 -9.22
CA LEU A 62 -12.02 4.35 -8.52
C LEU A 62 -11.38 5.30 -9.53
N ASN A 63 -11.84 6.54 -9.52
CA ASN A 63 -11.12 7.67 -10.09
C ASN A 63 -10.62 8.59 -8.97
N ILE A 64 -9.43 9.16 -9.14
CA ILE A 64 -8.91 10.23 -8.27
C ILE A 64 -8.60 11.43 -9.15
N TYR A 65 -9.12 12.60 -8.76
CA TYR A 65 -8.83 13.85 -9.46
C TYR A 65 -7.99 14.77 -8.57
N GLU A 66 -7.00 15.44 -9.15
CA GLU A 66 -6.10 16.37 -8.47
C GLU A 66 -6.18 17.76 -9.10
N GLN A 67 -6.37 18.79 -8.28
CA GLN A 67 -6.27 20.20 -8.66
C GLN A 67 -4.81 20.68 -8.57
N ARG A 68 -4.12 20.85 -9.70
CA ARG A 68 -2.71 21.25 -9.72
C ARG A 68 -2.50 22.76 -9.74
N SER A 69 -3.42 23.50 -10.33
CA SER A 69 -3.41 24.96 -10.40
C SER A 69 -4.82 25.51 -10.26
N SER A 70 -4.99 26.77 -9.86
CA SER A 70 -6.31 27.41 -9.72
C SER A 70 -6.89 27.97 -11.02
N LYS A 71 -6.26 27.73 -12.18
CA LYS A 71 -6.70 28.31 -13.47
C LYS A 71 -8.14 27.95 -13.82
N ARG A 72 -8.53 26.70 -13.58
CA ARG A 72 -9.88 26.18 -13.77
C ARG A 72 -10.15 25.03 -12.78
N PRO A 73 -11.38 24.90 -12.25
CA PRO A 73 -11.74 23.79 -11.38
C PRO A 73 -11.73 22.46 -12.17
N CYS A 74 -11.11 21.43 -11.58
CA CYS A 74 -11.07 20.09 -12.14
C CYS A 74 -12.36 19.30 -11.89
N TYR A 75 -13.09 19.65 -10.84
CA TYR A 75 -14.34 19.04 -10.44
C TYR A 75 -15.19 20.05 -9.67
N SER A 76 -16.48 19.74 -9.51
CA SER A 76 -17.38 20.41 -8.56
C SER A 76 -18.16 19.35 -7.79
N VAL A 77 -18.61 19.69 -6.58
CA VAL A 77 -19.29 18.78 -5.66
C VAL A 77 -20.62 19.40 -5.25
N SER A 78 -21.67 18.59 -5.19
CA SER A 78 -23.00 18.98 -4.69
C SER A 78 -23.60 17.88 -3.81
N GLY A 79 -24.44 18.29 -2.86
CA GLY A 79 -25.00 17.37 -1.86
C GLY A 79 -23.95 16.90 -0.83
N SER A 80 -24.34 15.96 0.02
CA SER A 80 -23.46 15.50 1.12
C SER A 80 -23.64 14.04 1.55
N ALA A 81 -24.67 13.31 1.08
CA ALA A 81 -24.93 11.92 1.49
C ALA A 81 -25.86 11.17 0.49
N PRO A 82 -25.33 10.59 -0.60
CA PRO A 82 -23.96 10.74 -1.10
C PRO A 82 -23.75 12.09 -1.79
N ALA A 83 -22.52 12.62 -1.76
CA ALA A 83 -22.17 13.81 -2.53
C ALA A 83 -21.89 13.44 -4.00
N VAL A 84 -22.47 14.19 -4.94
CA VAL A 84 -22.29 14.01 -6.38
C VAL A 84 -21.11 14.87 -6.86
N VAL A 85 -20.22 14.27 -7.64
CA VAL A 85 -19.02 14.90 -8.21
C VAL A 85 -19.19 15.08 -9.70
N ASN A 86 -19.20 16.32 -10.18
CA ASN A 86 -19.17 16.60 -11.61
C ASN A 86 -17.71 16.76 -12.10
N PRO A 87 -17.18 15.84 -12.94
CA PRO A 87 -15.80 15.87 -13.43
C PRO A 87 -15.60 16.90 -14.55
N LEU A 88 -15.41 18.17 -14.16
CA LEU A 88 -15.23 19.30 -15.09
C LEU A 88 -13.99 19.18 -15.98
N LEU A 89 -12.95 18.44 -15.55
CA LEU A 89 -11.72 18.23 -16.33
C LEU A 89 -11.96 17.62 -17.72
N ALA A 90 -13.11 16.98 -17.97
CA ALA A 90 -13.46 16.45 -19.29
C ALA A 90 -13.93 17.53 -20.28
N THR A 91 -14.09 18.79 -19.83
CA THR A 91 -14.66 19.89 -20.63
C THR A 91 -13.61 20.85 -21.19
N PHE A 92 -12.32 20.58 -20.95
CA PHE A 92 -11.21 21.43 -21.40
C PHE A 92 -9.88 20.67 -21.46
N ASP A 93 -8.87 21.27 -22.10
CA ASP A 93 -7.49 20.78 -22.00
C ASP A 93 -6.97 20.97 -20.58
N PHE A 94 -6.99 19.89 -19.82
CA PHE A 94 -6.59 19.90 -18.41
C PHE A 94 -5.07 19.85 -18.19
N THR A 95 -4.27 19.87 -19.26
CA THR A 95 -2.80 19.78 -19.18
C THR A 95 -2.22 20.85 -18.27
N GLY A 96 -1.50 20.41 -17.23
CA GLY A 96 -0.92 21.30 -16.22
C GLY A 96 -1.92 21.91 -15.23
N ILE A 97 -3.22 21.66 -15.39
CA ILE A 97 -4.29 22.17 -14.51
C ILE A 97 -4.79 21.05 -13.59
N CYS A 98 -5.05 19.86 -14.13
CA CYS A 98 -5.54 18.71 -13.39
C CYS A 98 -4.62 17.50 -13.60
N ASN A 99 -4.62 16.57 -12.65
CA ASN A 99 -4.29 15.18 -12.95
C ASN A 99 -5.53 14.30 -12.76
N ARG A 100 -5.55 13.18 -13.49
CA ARG A 100 -6.57 12.14 -13.40
C ARG A 100 -5.89 10.78 -13.22
N TYR A 101 -6.32 10.04 -12.21
CA TYR A 101 -5.85 8.69 -11.91
C TYR A 101 -7.04 7.73 -11.98
N ILE A 102 -6.98 6.71 -12.85
CA ILE A 102 -8.15 5.85 -13.17
C ILE A 102 -7.88 4.36 -13.01
N ASP A 103 -6.63 3.95 -12.76
CA ASP A 103 -6.25 2.55 -12.74
C ASP A 103 -5.02 2.30 -11.85
N GLY A 104 -4.58 1.03 -11.80
CA GLY A 104 -3.41 0.58 -11.06
C GLY A 104 -2.07 1.16 -11.53
N ASN A 105 -2.01 1.84 -12.68
CA ASN A 105 -0.82 2.61 -13.07
C ASN A 105 -0.78 3.95 -12.33
N GLY A 106 -1.94 4.54 -12.05
CA GLY A 106 -2.09 5.80 -11.34
C GLY A 106 -2.03 5.69 -9.83
N TYR A 107 -2.49 4.57 -9.25
CA TYR A 107 -2.55 4.39 -7.81
C TYR A 107 -2.32 2.94 -7.36
N SER A 108 -1.94 2.73 -6.10
CA SER A 108 -1.90 1.42 -5.46
C SER A 108 -2.07 1.52 -3.94
N LEU A 109 -2.33 0.38 -3.29
CA LEU A 109 -2.36 0.28 -1.84
C LEU A 109 -0.94 0.29 -1.26
N ARG A 110 -0.73 1.02 -0.16
CA ARG A 110 0.48 0.92 0.66
C ARG A 110 0.14 0.98 2.15
N ILE A 111 0.74 0.10 2.93
CA ILE A 111 0.64 0.12 4.40
C ILE A 111 2.05 0.19 4.99
N GLY A 112 2.35 1.29 5.69
CA GLY A 112 3.68 1.56 6.23
C GLY A 112 4.78 1.49 5.15
N ALA A 113 5.72 0.57 5.33
CA ALA A 113 6.81 0.35 4.37
C ALA A 113 6.43 -0.54 3.17
N ASP A 114 5.28 -1.22 3.22
CA ASP A 114 4.90 -2.27 2.27
C ASP A 114 4.06 -1.74 1.11
N ASP A 115 4.65 -1.77 -0.09
CA ASP A 115 3.91 -1.56 -1.34
C ASP A 115 3.10 -2.83 -1.67
N LEU A 116 1.78 -2.68 -1.71
CA LEU A 116 0.82 -3.77 -1.80
C LEU A 116 0.12 -3.84 -3.17
N GLY A 117 0.52 -3.00 -4.14
CA GLY A 117 -0.14 -2.92 -5.45
C GLY A 117 -0.19 -4.22 -6.26
N THR A 118 0.68 -5.19 -5.96
CA THR A 118 0.69 -6.53 -6.62
C THR A 118 -0.03 -7.61 -5.81
N ARG A 119 -0.46 -7.30 -4.59
CA ARG A 119 -1.08 -8.22 -3.63
C ARG A 119 -2.51 -7.85 -3.27
N TYR A 120 -2.90 -6.59 -3.51
CA TYR A 120 -4.23 -6.06 -3.30
C TYR A 120 -4.71 -5.26 -4.51
N ARG A 121 -6.00 -5.36 -4.79
CA ARG A 121 -6.70 -4.58 -5.80
C ARG A 121 -7.68 -3.63 -5.13
N LEU A 122 -7.59 -2.35 -5.47
CA LEU A 122 -8.58 -1.35 -5.10
C LEU A 122 -9.82 -1.53 -5.98
N SER A 123 -10.98 -1.76 -5.34
CA SER A 123 -12.24 -2.08 -6.00
C SER A 123 -13.35 -1.23 -5.42
N VAL A 124 -14.12 -0.57 -6.29
CA VAL A 124 -15.36 0.09 -5.87
C VAL A 124 -16.48 -0.94 -5.93
N VAL A 125 -17.16 -1.16 -4.81
CA VAL A 125 -18.25 -2.13 -4.66
C VAL A 125 -19.51 -1.39 -4.27
N LYS A 126 -20.58 -1.61 -5.04
CA LYS A 126 -21.90 -1.11 -4.68
C LYS A 126 -22.57 -2.15 -3.80
N THR A 127 -22.88 -1.75 -2.57
CA THR A 127 -23.76 -2.49 -1.68
C THR A 127 -25.18 -1.96 -1.85
N GLY A 128 -26.18 -2.68 -1.33
CA GLY A 128 -27.56 -2.19 -1.34
C GLY A 128 -27.75 -0.88 -0.55
N SER A 129 -26.83 -0.58 0.38
CA SER A 129 -26.93 0.56 1.30
C SER A 129 -25.88 1.65 1.07
N ASP A 130 -24.81 1.39 0.34
CA ASP A 130 -23.67 2.30 0.17
C ASP A 130 -22.81 1.95 -1.05
N VAL A 131 -21.89 2.83 -1.46
CA VAL A 131 -20.82 2.52 -2.40
C VAL A 131 -19.47 2.63 -1.67
N GLU A 132 -18.75 1.51 -1.64
CA GLU A 132 -17.54 1.35 -0.83
C GLU A 132 -16.30 1.18 -1.71
N LEU A 133 -15.18 1.76 -1.28
CA LEU A 133 -13.85 1.45 -1.82
C LEU A 133 -13.18 0.41 -0.92
N LEU A 134 -12.89 -0.75 -1.49
CA LEU A 134 -12.27 -1.88 -0.81
C LEU A 134 -10.88 -2.17 -1.37
N ALA A 135 -9.93 -2.50 -0.51
CA ALA A 135 -8.72 -3.22 -0.90
C ALA A 135 -8.95 -4.72 -0.74
N VAL A 136 -9.02 -5.43 -1.86
CA VAL A 136 -9.30 -6.87 -1.91
C VAL A 136 -8.00 -7.64 -2.22
N PRO A 137 -7.63 -8.66 -1.43
CA PRO A 137 -6.43 -9.44 -1.72
C PRO A 137 -6.55 -10.20 -3.03
N THR A 138 -5.46 -10.28 -3.80
CA THR A 138 -5.44 -10.91 -5.13
C THR A 138 -4.63 -12.20 -5.21
N ARG A 139 -3.74 -12.45 -4.24
CA ARG A 139 -2.86 -13.63 -4.23
C ARG A 139 -3.14 -14.58 -3.07
N ASP A 140 -3.45 -14.03 -1.91
CA ASP A 140 -3.70 -14.79 -0.69
C ASP A 140 -5.04 -14.34 -0.10
N THR A 141 -6.09 -15.09 -0.38
CA THR A 141 -7.46 -14.79 0.04
C THR A 141 -7.70 -15.02 1.53
N SER A 142 -6.72 -15.53 2.28
CA SER A 142 -6.77 -15.57 3.75
C SER A 142 -6.50 -14.21 4.38
N LYS A 143 -5.95 -13.26 3.62
CA LYS A 143 -5.75 -11.88 4.06
C LYS A 143 -7.09 -11.13 4.11
N PRO A 144 -7.23 -10.15 5.00
CA PRO A 144 -8.49 -9.41 5.13
C PRO A 144 -8.74 -8.51 3.91
N THR A 145 -10.00 -8.38 3.51
CA THR A 145 -10.43 -7.22 2.71
C THR A 145 -10.50 -6.00 3.63
N LEU A 146 -10.01 -4.85 3.14
CA LEU A 146 -9.98 -3.62 3.92
C LEU A 146 -10.95 -2.61 3.34
N LEU A 147 -11.79 -2.02 4.20
CA LEU A 147 -12.58 -0.85 3.85
C LEU A 147 -11.70 0.41 3.90
N ILE A 148 -11.75 1.21 2.84
CA ILE A 148 -10.93 2.40 2.66
C ILE A 148 -11.76 3.67 2.66
N ALA A 149 -12.90 3.65 2.00
CA ALA A 149 -13.76 4.83 1.85
C ALA A 149 -15.21 4.43 1.57
N ARG A 150 -16.14 5.33 1.86
CA ARG A 150 -17.58 5.18 1.61
C ARG A 150 -18.17 6.43 0.96
N THR A 151 -19.27 6.28 0.24
CA THR A 151 -20.04 7.43 -0.27
C THR A 151 -21.06 7.97 0.72
N GLY A 152 -21.41 7.18 1.75
CA GLY A 152 -22.40 7.55 2.76
C GLY A 152 -23.84 7.35 2.30
N GLY A 153 -24.05 6.47 1.32
CA GLY A 153 -25.35 6.17 0.72
C GLY A 153 -25.22 5.58 -0.68
N PRO A 154 -26.27 4.91 -1.21
CA PRO A 154 -26.21 4.26 -2.51
C PRO A 154 -26.36 5.28 -3.64
N GLY A 155 -25.92 4.93 -4.85
CA GLY A 155 -26.21 5.71 -6.04
C GLY A 155 -25.51 5.24 -7.31
N GLN A 156 -25.85 5.88 -8.43
CA GLN A 156 -25.39 5.51 -9.78
C GLN A 156 -24.55 6.59 -10.46
N ASP A 157 -24.52 7.80 -9.93
CA ASP A 157 -23.73 8.91 -10.45
C ASP A 157 -22.24 8.78 -10.10
N PHE A 158 -21.46 9.80 -10.47
CA PHE A 158 -20.10 10.00 -9.96
C PHE A 158 -20.21 10.46 -8.50
N LEU A 159 -19.92 9.56 -7.56
CA LEU A 159 -20.09 9.85 -6.13
C LEU A 159 -18.75 10.07 -5.43
N GLN A 160 -18.69 11.00 -4.50
CA GLN A 160 -17.50 11.23 -3.68
C GLN A 160 -17.30 10.08 -2.70
N LEU A 161 -16.12 9.47 -2.73
CA LEU A 161 -15.65 8.52 -1.72
C LEU A 161 -14.91 9.29 -0.62
N VAL A 162 -15.42 9.22 0.61
CA VAL A 162 -14.80 9.80 1.80
C VAL A 162 -14.02 8.71 2.51
N MET A 163 -12.72 8.95 2.71
CA MET A 163 -11.84 7.98 3.36
C MET A 163 -12.25 7.71 4.81
N GLU A 164 -12.21 6.43 5.19
CA GLU A 164 -12.30 6.01 6.58
C GLU A 164 -11.09 6.50 7.38
N PRO A 165 -11.20 6.64 8.72
CA PRO A 165 -10.12 7.11 9.56
C PRO A 165 -8.79 6.36 9.35
N GLY A 166 -7.69 7.10 9.36
CA GLY A 166 -6.33 6.58 9.20
C GLY A 166 -5.88 6.42 7.74
N TRP A 167 -6.79 6.42 6.77
CA TRP A 167 -6.45 6.43 5.35
C TRP A 167 -6.15 7.84 4.85
N GLN A 168 -5.19 7.96 3.95
CA GLN A 168 -4.84 9.21 3.27
C GLN A 168 -4.22 8.93 1.90
N LEU A 169 -4.13 9.95 1.04
CA LEU A 169 -3.30 9.86 -0.15
C LEU A 169 -1.86 10.24 0.16
N MET A 170 -0.92 9.48 -0.40
CA MET A 170 0.50 9.82 -0.44
C MET A 170 0.99 9.70 -1.88
N ARG A 171 2.18 10.20 -2.19
CA ARG A 171 2.76 10.11 -3.52
C ARG A 171 4.04 9.29 -3.52
N ARG A 172 4.19 8.43 -4.53
CA ARG A 172 5.40 7.62 -4.69
C ARG A 172 6.61 8.52 -4.95
N GLN A 173 7.71 8.23 -4.28
CA GLN A 173 8.96 8.97 -4.39
C GLN A 173 10.15 8.01 -4.53
N TYR A 174 11.11 8.36 -5.38
CA TYR A 174 12.41 7.68 -5.49
C TYR A 174 13.52 8.67 -5.15
N GLY A 175 14.22 8.42 -4.03
CA GLY A 175 15.18 9.39 -3.48
C GLY A 175 14.48 10.71 -3.15
N LYS A 176 14.83 11.79 -3.86
CA LYS A 176 14.19 13.13 -3.75
C LYS A 176 13.18 13.42 -4.86
N LYS A 177 13.00 12.51 -5.82
CA LYS A 177 12.15 12.71 -6.99
C LYS A 177 10.75 12.19 -6.74
N THR A 178 9.79 13.09 -6.69
CA THR A 178 8.37 12.76 -6.70
C THR A 178 7.95 12.18 -8.05
N LEU A 179 7.15 11.10 -8.02
CA LEU A 179 6.64 10.41 -9.22
C LEU A 179 5.15 10.69 -9.43
N GLY A 180 4.63 10.23 -10.58
CA GLY A 180 3.21 10.38 -10.92
C GLY A 180 2.27 9.53 -10.06
N HIS A 181 2.74 8.39 -9.56
CA HIS A 181 1.92 7.38 -8.89
C HIS A 181 1.51 7.79 -7.48
N LEU A 182 0.25 7.54 -7.12
CA LEU A 182 -0.31 7.75 -5.79
C LEU A 182 -0.34 6.45 -4.98
N TYR A 183 -0.23 6.60 -3.67
CA TYR A 183 -0.55 5.56 -2.71
C TYR A 183 -1.85 5.91 -2.01
N VAL A 184 -2.79 4.97 -2.00
CA VAL A 184 -3.83 4.92 -0.97
C VAL A 184 -3.17 4.31 0.25
N PHE A 185 -2.90 5.15 1.24
CA PHE A 185 -1.91 4.90 2.28
C PHE A 185 -2.53 4.84 3.66
N ARG A 186 -1.99 3.93 4.48
CA ARG A 186 -2.16 3.92 5.93
C ARG A 186 -0.81 3.62 6.58
N GLU A 187 -0.56 4.18 7.77
CA GLU A 187 0.73 3.97 8.45
C GLU A 187 0.92 2.52 8.93
N SER A 188 -0.15 1.92 9.46
CA SER A 188 -0.17 0.56 9.98
C SER A 188 -1.39 -0.20 9.48
N TRP A 189 -1.39 -1.52 9.63
CA TRP A 189 -2.57 -2.32 9.37
C TRP A 189 -3.74 -1.87 10.26
N PRO A 190 -4.99 -1.85 9.75
CA PRO A 190 -6.17 -1.61 10.58
C PRO A 190 -6.29 -2.69 11.67
N ASP A 191 -6.84 -2.31 12.82
CA ASP A 191 -7.13 -3.27 13.87
C ASP A 191 -8.20 -4.27 13.41
N ALA A 192 -8.21 -5.46 14.00
CA ALA A 192 -9.10 -6.55 13.58
C ALA A 192 -10.61 -6.20 13.63
N GLY A 193 -11.01 -5.17 14.39
CA GLY A 193 -12.39 -4.67 14.43
C GLY A 193 -12.76 -3.71 13.28
N GLU A 194 -11.77 -3.15 12.57
CA GLU A 194 -11.97 -2.24 11.42
C GLU A 194 -11.81 -2.96 10.08
N ALA A 195 -11.05 -4.06 10.05
CA ALA A 195 -10.94 -4.95 8.90
C ALA A 195 -12.17 -5.89 8.85
N SER A 196 -13.32 -5.37 8.43
CA SER A 196 -14.55 -6.16 8.35
C SER A 196 -14.38 -7.40 7.46
N THR A 197 -14.78 -8.55 8.00
CA THR A 197 -14.95 -9.83 7.29
C THR A 197 -15.78 -9.64 6.03
N GLN A 198 -15.29 -10.21 4.93
CA GLN A 198 -15.89 -10.22 3.59
C GLN A 198 -17.35 -10.77 3.63
N PRO A 199 -18.25 -10.35 2.72
CA PRO A 199 -19.64 -10.84 2.64
C PRO A 199 -19.78 -12.36 2.60
#